data_AF-A0A379X2K4-F1
#
_entry.id   AF-A0A379X2K4-F1
#
_cell.length_a   1.000
_cell.length_b   1.000
_cell.length_c   1.000
_cell.angle_alpha   90.00
_cell.angle_beta   90.00
_cell.angle_gamma   90.00
#
_symmetry.space_group_name_H-M   'P 1'
#
loop_
_entity.id
_entity.type
_entity.pdbx_description
1 polymer ?
#
loop_
_entity_poly.entity_id
_entity_poly.type
_entity_poly.pdbx_seq_one_letter_code
_entity_poly.pdbx_strand_id
1 'polypeptide(L)'
;MRHFDLIVGTEEEFHIAGGSTDTLTALRRVRQLTQAVLVCKRGALGCSVFEGNIADDWSQVKIHSGVRVDVLNVLGAGDAFMSGLLRGYLNDESWEQACRYANACGALVVSRHGCAPAMPTKKELDDYLAREQSITRPDKDPRLNHLHRVTTRKQHWPELCVFAFDHRKQLVDIANEVGASESAIPPLKMLLLEGARQAALEAGLQNNSGILADTTFGQQALNDVTGQGWWIGRPVEMPGSYPLKLEHGDIGSQLVSWPQEHVVKCLVFYHPLDAESVRLEQEALIDEVYRACCQSGHDLLAGSHLAARCGRPK
;
A
#
# COMPACT_ATOMS: atom_id res chain seq x y z
N MET A 1 -37.89 -11.34 -13.44
CA MET A 1 -36.52 -11.47 -12.90
C MET A 1 -36.45 -12.72 -11.99
N ARG A 2 -36.38 -13.94 -12.57
CA ARG A 2 -36.26 -15.21 -11.80
C ARG A 2 -34.80 -15.72 -11.70
N HIS A 3 -33.82 -14.86 -11.94
CA HIS A 3 -32.41 -15.26 -12.08
C HIS A 3 -31.47 -14.63 -11.03
N PHE A 4 -32.00 -13.83 -10.11
CA PHE A 4 -31.20 -13.16 -9.09
C PHE A 4 -31.63 -13.64 -7.71
N ASP A 5 -30.66 -14.06 -6.90
CA ASP A 5 -30.87 -14.39 -5.48
C ASP A 5 -30.69 -13.17 -4.58
N LEU A 6 -29.93 -12.17 -5.05
CA LEU A 6 -29.56 -10.96 -4.32
C LEU A 6 -29.63 -9.73 -5.23
N ILE A 7 -30.24 -8.65 -4.76
CA ILE A 7 -30.26 -7.34 -5.41
C ILE A 7 -29.80 -6.30 -4.39
N VAL A 8 -28.73 -5.57 -4.73
CA VAL A 8 -28.16 -4.53 -3.87
C VAL A 8 -28.26 -3.19 -4.58
N GLY A 9 -28.76 -2.17 -3.89
CA GLY A 9 -28.97 -0.84 -4.46
C GLY A 9 -28.95 0.26 -3.40
N THR A 10 -28.69 1.51 -3.79
CA THR A 10 -28.95 2.68 -2.95
C THR A 10 -30.43 3.00 -2.94
N GLU A 11 -30.85 3.91 -2.06
CA GLU A 11 -32.22 4.41 -2.05
C GLU A 11 -32.61 4.96 -3.44
N GLU A 12 -31.74 5.74 -4.09
CA GLU A 12 -31.98 6.30 -5.43
C GLU A 12 -32.09 5.20 -6.50
N GLU A 13 -31.22 4.19 -6.46
CA GLU A 13 -31.26 3.06 -7.40
C GLU A 13 -32.60 2.30 -7.26
N PHE A 14 -33.08 2.10 -6.04
CA PHE A 14 -34.39 1.51 -5.79
C PHE A 14 -35.54 2.44 -6.18
N HIS A 15 -35.42 3.75 -5.99
CA HIS A 15 -36.44 4.73 -6.41
C HIS A 15 -36.68 4.68 -7.91
N ILE A 16 -35.59 4.60 -8.68
CA ILE A 16 -35.64 4.46 -10.15
C ILE A 16 -36.30 3.12 -10.51
N ALA A 17 -35.83 2.02 -9.92
CA ALA A 17 -36.34 0.68 -10.24
C ALA A 17 -37.83 0.50 -9.84
N GLY A 18 -38.25 1.08 -8.72
CA GLY A 18 -39.62 1.01 -8.20
C GLY A 18 -40.55 2.12 -8.70
N GLY A 19 -40.03 3.12 -9.42
CA GLY A 19 -40.81 4.27 -9.91
C GLY A 19 -41.47 5.09 -8.81
N SER A 20 -40.83 5.23 -7.64
CA SER A 20 -41.32 6.01 -6.51
C SER A 20 -40.15 6.64 -5.75
N THR A 21 -40.31 7.88 -5.28
CA THR A 21 -39.31 8.56 -4.43
C THR A 21 -39.45 8.21 -2.94
N ASP A 22 -40.48 7.45 -2.57
CA ASP A 22 -40.59 6.87 -1.23
C ASP A 22 -39.89 5.50 -1.21
N THR A 23 -38.84 5.37 -0.41
CA THR A 23 -37.96 4.18 -0.41
C THR A 23 -38.73 2.89 -0.11
N LEU A 24 -39.63 2.86 0.87
CA LEU A 24 -40.38 1.65 1.21
C LEU A 24 -41.39 1.29 0.12
N THR A 25 -42.07 2.27 -0.46
CA THR A 25 -42.98 2.07 -1.61
C THR A 25 -42.22 1.55 -2.82
N ALA A 26 -41.05 2.11 -3.12
CA ALA A 26 -40.18 1.65 -4.20
C ALA A 26 -39.74 0.19 -3.99
N LEU A 27 -39.25 -0.14 -2.78
CA LEU A 27 -38.87 -1.50 -2.41
C LEU A 27 -40.05 -2.49 -2.50
N ARG A 28 -41.26 -2.10 -2.08
CA ARG A 28 -42.48 -2.93 -2.21
C ARG A 28 -42.79 -3.24 -3.67
N ARG A 29 -42.69 -2.24 -4.55
CA ARG A 29 -42.90 -2.43 -6.00
C ARG A 29 -41.85 -3.34 -6.62
N VAL A 30 -40.58 -3.20 -6.23
CA VAL A 30 -39.51 -4.13 -6.66
C VAL A 30 -39.78 -5.55 -6.16
N ARG A 31 -40.18 -5.72 -4.89
CA ARG A 31 -40.54 -7.02 -4.29
C ARG A 31 -41.69 -7.73 -5.01
N GLN A 32 -42.62 -7.02 -5.65
CA GLN A 32 -43.66 -7.64 -6.47
C GLN A 32 -43.12 -8.37 -7.72
N LEU A 33 -41.90 -8.04 -8.16
CA LEU A 33 -41.27 -8.56 -9.37
C LEU A 33 -40.20 -9.64 -9.12
N THR A 34 -39.77 -9.82 -7.85
CA THR A 34 -38.66 -10.71 -7.49
C THR A 34 -38.77 -11.27 -6.06
N GLN A 35 -38.24 -12.48 -5.86
CA GLN A 35 -38.06 -13.10 -4.55
C GLN A 35 -36.62 -12.96 -4.01
N ALA A 36 -35.73 -12.28 -4.75
CA ALA A 36 -34.35 -12.03 -4.33
C ALA A 36 -34.29 -11.30 -2.97
N VAL A 37 -33.25 -11.53 -2.18
CA VAL A 37 -32.98 -10.67 -1.02
C VAL A 37 -32.65 -9.27 -1.52
N LEU A 38 -33.26 -8.25 -0.93
CA LEU A 38 -32.96 -6.85 -1.26
C LEU A 38 -32.06 -6.25 -0.18
N VAL A 39 -30.95 -5.64 -0.58
CA VAL A 39 -30.07 -4.89 0.33
C VAL A 39 -30.06 -3.43 -0.09
N CYS A 40 -30.59 -2.56 0.78
CA CYS A 40 -30.68 -1.13 0.53
C CYS A 40 -29.56 -0.40 1.27
N LYS A 41 -28.66 0.25 0.52
CA LYS A 41 -27.60 1.14 1.02
C LYS A 41 -28.23 2.49 1.38
N ARG A 42 -28.04 2.96 2.61
CA ARG A 42 -28.66 4.17 3.18
C ARG A 42 -27.64 5.20 3.65
N GLY A 43 -26.52 5.29 2.92
CA GLY A 43 -25.42 6.21 3.22
C GLY A 43 -24.91 6.10 4.66
N ALA A 44 -24.88 7.23 5.39
CA ALA A 44 -24.39 7.30 6.77
C ALA A 44 -25.26 6.54 7.79
N LEU A 45 -26.46 6.07 7.41
CA LEU A 45 -27.29 5.21 8.24
C LEU A 45 -26.88 3.73 8.14
N GLY A 46 -25.99 3.37 7.21
CA GLY A 46 -25.57 1.99 6.94
C GLY A 46 -26.44 1.35 5.87
N CYS A 47 -27.02 0.18 6.17
CA CYS A 47 -27.85 -0.55 5.22
C CYS A 47 -28.98 -1.34 5.89
N SER A 48 -29.94 -1.81 5.09
CA SER A 48 -31.05 -2.66 5.52
C SER A 48 -31.22 -3.84 4.57
N VAL A 49 -31.54 -5.01 5.14
CA VAL A 49 -31.73 -6.26 4.39
C VAL A 49 -33.19 -6.68 4.46
N PHE A 50 -33.75 -7.09 3.33
CA PHE A 50 -35.12 -7.53 3.20
C PHE A 50 -35.17 -8.91 2.54
N GLU A 51 -35.25 -9.96 3.36
CA GLU A 51 -35.34 -11.35 2.89
C GLU A 51 -36.75 -11.70 2.39
N GLY A 52 -37.77 -10.97 2.82
CA GLY A 52 -39.16 -11.21 2.47
C GLY A 52 -39.95 -9.92 2.26
N ASN A 53 -41.14 -9.87 2.88
CA ASN A 53 -42.04 -8.72 2.78
C ASN A 53 -41.37 -7.43 3.28
N ILE A 54 -41.67 -6.32 2.62
CA ILE A 54 -41.19 -5.00 3.00
C ILE A 54 -42.16 -4.40 4.01
N ALA A 55 -41.64 -3.99 5.17
CA ALA A 55 -42.43 -3.42 6.25
C ALA A 55 -43.18 -2.16 5.83
N ASP A 56 -44.26 -1.83 6.55
CA ASP A 56 -45.05 -0.63 6.31
C ASP A 56 -44.35 0.64 6.79
N ASP A 57 -43.51 0.51 7.82
CA ASP A 57 -42.82 1.60 8.49
C ASP A 57 -41.35 1.26 8.80
N TRP A 58 -40.49 2.28 8.77
CA TRP A 58 -39.05 2.13 9.02
C TRP A 58 -38.71 1.69 10.45
N SER A 59 -39.56 1.94 11.45
CA SER A 59 -39.36 1.46 12.83
C SER A 59 -39.35 -0.06 12.95
N GLN A 60 -39.90 -0.76 11.95
CA GLN A 60 -39.94 -2.22 11.88
C GLN A 60 -38.79 -2.80 11.06
N VAL A 61 -37.97 -1.96 10.43
CA VAL A 61 -36.86 -2.38 9.59
C VAL A 61 -35.57 -2.39 10.40
N LYS A 62 -34.89 -3.55 10.45
CA LYS A 62 -33.57 -3.63 11.05
C LYS A 62 -32.57 -2.78 10.25
N ILE A 63 -31.99 -1.79 10.91
CA ILE A 63 -30.90 -0.99 10.36
C ILE A 63 -29.59 -1.62 10.83
N HIS A 64 -28.78 -2.06 9.88
CA HIS A 64 -27.39 -2.43 10.12
C HIS A 64 -26.57 -1.15 10.02
N SER A 65 -26.40 -0.46 11.14
CA SER A 65 -25.61 0.77 11.21
C SER A 65 -24.12 0.47 11.10
N GLY A 66 -23.40 1.32 10.36
CA GLY A 66 -21.94 1.37 10.37
C GLY A 66 -21.41 2.42 11.32
N VAL A 67 -20.08 2.49 11.46
CA VAL A 67 -19.43 3.61 12.13
C VAL A 67 -19.46 4.85 11.24
N ARG A 68 -19.72 6.00 11.86
CA ARG A 68 -19.62 7.30 11.20
C ARG A 68 -18.16 7.72 11.12
N VAL A 69 -17.71 7.93 9.89
CA VAL A 69 -16.38 8.47 9.60
C VAL A 69 -16.52 9.81 8.89
N ASP A 70 -15.51 10.65 9.01
CA ASP A 70 -15.44 11.87 8.21
C ASP A 70 -15.25 11.47 6.74
N VAL A 71 -16.22 11.83 5.89
CA VAL A 71 -16.20 11.52 4.46
C VAL A 71 -15.23 12.47 3.76
N LEU A 72 -14.30 11.88 3.03
CA LEU A 72 -13.31 12.59 2.23
C LEU A 72 -13.59 12.48 0.73
N ASN A 73 -13.95 11.27 0.27
CA ASN A 73 -14.37 11.00 -1.11
C ASN A 73 -15.44 9.89 -1.10
N VAL A 74 -16.44 9.95 -1.98
CA VAL A 74 -17.48 8.90 -2.08
C VAL A 74 -17.21 7.88 -3.20
N LEU A 75 -16.22 8.14 -4.05
CA LEU A 75 -15.87 7.25 -5.15
C LEU A 75 -15.38 5.89 -4.62
N GLY A 76 -15.96 4.80 -5.16
CA GLY A 76 -15.60 3.43 -4.78
C GLY A 76 -16.31 2.90 -3.52
N ALA A 77 -17.10 3.71 -2.81
CA ALA A 77 -17.82 3.28 -1.63
C ALA A 77 -18.78 2.10 -1.91
N GLY A 78 -19.43 2.13 -3.08
CA GLY A 78 -20.33 1.06 -3.53
C GLY A 78 -19.60 -0.27 -3.75
N ASP A 79 -18.46 -0.24 -4.45
CA ASP A 79 -17.65 -1.44 -4.72
C ASP A 79 -17.06 -2.01 -3.42
N ALA A 80 -16.66 -1.14 -2.50
CA ALA A 80 -16.17 -1.52 -1.18
C ALA A 80 -17.26 -2.18 -0.34
N PHE A 81 -18.44 -1.57 -0.33
CA PHE A 81 -19.62 -2.12 0.33
C PHE A 81 -19.96 -3.50 -0.24
N MET A 82 -20.03 -3.62 -1.57
CA MET A 82 -20.30 -4.90 -2.23
C MET A 82 -19.26 -5.96 -1.89
N SER A 83 -17.97 -5.59 -1.89
CA SER A 83 -16.89 -6.52 -1.53
C SER A 83 -17.02 -7.02 -0.08
N GLY A 84 -17.32 -6.12 0.86
CA GLY A 84 -17.55 -6.49 2.26
C GLY A 84 -18.81 -7.34 2.44
N LEU A 85 -19.90 -7.01 1.74
CA LEU A 85 -21.15 -7.78 1.77
C LEU A 85 -20.93 -9.19 1.24
N LEU A 86 -20.29 -9.31 0.06
CA LEU A 86 -20.01 -10.59 -0.58
C LEU A 86 -19.05 -11.44 0.24
N ARG A 87 -18.10 -10.85 0.98
CA ARG A 87 -17.28 -11.59 1.94
C ARG A 87 -18.16 -12.37 2.93
N GLY A 88 -19.11 -11.70 3.59
CA GLY A 88 -19.96 -12.38 4.56
C GLY A 88 -20.94 -13.34 3.90
N TYR A 89 -21.61 -12.87 2.84
CA TYR A 89 -22.63 -13.62 2.12
C TYR A 89 -22.12 -14.93 1.51
N LEU A 90 -20.95 -14.91 0.86
CA LEU A 90 -20.37 -16.10 0.21
C LEU A 90 -19.74 -17.09 1.21
N ASN A 91 -19.56 -16.69 2.47
CA ASN A 91 -19.06 -17.56 3.54
C ASN A 91 -20.19 -18.03 4.49
N ASP A 92 -21.46 -17.91 4.06
CA ASP A 92 -22.65 -18.28 4.85
C ASP A 92 -22.71 -17.60 6.24
N GLU A 93 -22.11 -16.41 6.36
CA GLU A 93 -22.19 -15.62 7.59
C GLU A 93 -23.56 -14.92 7.71
N SER A 94 -23.93 -14.52 8.92
CA SER A 94 -25.21 -13.84 9.14
C SER A 94 -25.28 -12.49 8.41
N TRP A 95 -26.49 -12.05 8.05
CA TRP A 95 -26.70 -10.71 7.47
C TRP A 95 -26.14 -9.60 8.36
N GLU A 96 -26.18 -9.78 9.68
CA GLU A 96 -25.57 -8.84 10.61
C GLU A 96 -24.07 -8.69 10.39
N GLN A 97 -23.37 -9.80 10.24
CA GLN A 97 -21.93 -9.79 10.04
C GLN A 97 -21.56 -9.36 8.61
N ALA A 98 -22.30 -9.81 7.59
CA ALA A 98 -22.10 -9.39 6.20
C ALA A 98 -22.30 -7.87 6.02
N CYS A 99 -23.38 -7.31 6.59
CA CYS A 99 -23.62 -5.87 6.56
C CYS A 99 -22.59 -5.08 7.37
N ARG A 100 -22.09 -5.65 8.48
CA ARG A 100 -21.00 -5.06 9.26
C ARG A 100 -19.73 -4.93 8.43
N TYR A 101 -19.34 -5.99 7.69
CA TYR A 101 -18.24 -5.90 6.72
C TYR A 101 -18.50 -4.87 5.62
N ALA A 102 -19.69 -4.89 5.02
CA ALA A 102 -20.07 -3.98 3.95
C ALA A 102 -19.93 -2.51 4.36
N ASN A 103 -20.53 -2.15 5.50
CA ASN A 103 -20.46 -0.80 6.04
C ASN A 103 -19.02 -0.39 6.39
N ALA A 104 -18.24 -1.29 7.00
CA ALA A 104 -16.87 -1.01 7.38
C ALA A 104 -15.94 -0.80 6.17
N CYS A 105 -16.07 -1.63 5.13
CA CYS A 105 -15.34 -1.43 3.87
C CYS A 105 -15.71 -0.09 3.22
N GLY A 106 -17.00 0.25 3.17
CA GLY A 106 -17.47 1.55 2.70
C GLY A 106 -16.85 2.71 3.50
N ALA A 107 -16.88 2.64 4.83
CA ALA A 107 -16.31 3.64 5.73
C ALA A 107 -14.80 3.84 5.51
N LEU A 108 -14.03 2.75 5.38
CA LEU A 108 -12.59 2.81 5.13
C LEU A 108 -12.27 3.49 3.79
N VAL A 109 -12.99 3.14 2.72
CA VAL A 109 -12.77 3.74 1.40
C VAL A 109 -13.15 5.21 1.39
N VAL A 110 -14.30 5.59 1.96
CA VAL A 110 -14.72 7.00 1.94
C VAL A 110 -13.86 7.93 2.79
N SER A 111 -13.10 7.37 3.73
CA SER A 111 -12.13 8.12 4.52
C SER A 111 -10.87 8.51 3.72
N ARG A 112 -10.62 7.88 2.55
CA ARG A 112 -9.41 8.09 1.73
C ARG A 112 -9.76 8.78 0.40
N HIS A 113 -8.74 9.34 -0.27
CA HIS A 113 -8.93 9.98 -1.58
C HIS A 113 -9.11 8.98 -2.73
N GLY A 114 -8.57 7.76 -2.60
CA GLY A 114 -8.57 6.76 -3.66
C GLY A 114 -9.87 5.96 -3.77
N CYS A 115 -10.15 5.43 -4.97
CA CYS A 115 -11.23 4.47 -5.21
C CYS A 115 -10.69 3.03 -4.98
N ALA A 116 -10.42 2.28 -6.04
CA ALA A 116 -9.91 0.90 -5.93
C ALA A 116 -8.64 0.72 -5.07
N PRO A 117 -7.63 1.62 -5.10
CA PRO A 117 -6.45 1.47 -4.24
C PRO A 117 -6.74 1.60 -2.75
N ALA A 118 -7.86 2.23 -2.36
CA ALA A 118 -8.22 2.43 -0.96
C ALA A 118 -8.94 1.23 -0.33
N MET A 119 -9.27 0.20 -1.13
CA MET A 119 -9.96 -1.00 -0.67
C MET A 119 -9.17 -1.69 0.44
N PRO A 120 -9.81 -2.03 1.57
CA PRO A 120 -9.10 -2.63 2.69
C PRO A 120 -8.80 -4.10 2.43
N THR A 121 -7.69 -4.57 2.98
CA THR A 121 -7.43 -6.02 3.06
C THR A 121 -8.19 -6.65 4.21
N LYS A 122 -8.27 -7.99 4.25
CA LYS A 122 -8.88 -8.72 5.38
C LYS A 122 -8.25 -8.31 6.72
N LYS A 123 -6.91 -8.22 6.79
CA LYS A 123 -6.19 -7.88 8.03
C LYS A 123 -6.53 -6.46 8.50
N GLU A 124 -6.60 -5.51 7.56
CA GLU A 124 -6.97 -4.13 7.85
C GLU A 124 -8.43 -4.01 8.30
N LEU A 125 -9.35 -4.68 7.61
CA LEU A 125 -10.77 -4.70 7.95
C LEU A 125 -11.03 -5.30 9.33
N ASP A 126 -10.41 -6.45 9.62
CA ASP A 126 -10.56 -7.12 10.91
C ASP A 126 -10.01 -6.23 12.06
N ASP A 127 -8.90 -5.50 11.83
CA ASP A 127 -8.35 -4.54 12.80
C ASP A 127 -9.27 -3.34 13.02
N TYR A 128 -9.84 -2.78 11.94
CA TYR A 128 -10.79 -1.68 12.03
C TYR A 128 -12.01 -2.09 12.83
N LEU A 129 -12.63 -3.24 12.50
CA LEU A 129 -13.81 -3.75 13.20
C LEU A 129 -13.57 -4.00 14.70
N ALA A 130 -12.36 -4.37 15.11
CA ALA A 130 -12.03 -4.55 16.52
C ALA A 130 -12.00 -3.23 17.32
N ARG A 131 -11.82 -2.09 16.64
CA ARG A 131 -11.61 -0.78 17.25
C ARG A 131 -12.55 0.30 16.71
N GLU A 132 -13.55 -0.07 15.92
CA GLU A 132 -14.32 0.83 15.06
C GLU A 132 -14.98 1.98 15.83
N GLN A 133 -15.41 1.75 17.06
CA GLN A 133 -16.01 2.78 17.93
C GLN A 133 -15.05 3.90 18.34
N SER A 134 -13.74 3.64 18.32
CA SER A 134 -12.69 4.59 18.70
C SER A 134 -12.07 5.34 17.50
N ILE A 135 -12.42 4.96 16.28
CA ILE A 135 -11.76 5.43 15.05
C ILE A 135 -12.76 6.25 14.22
N THR A 136 -12.75 7.57 14.41
CA THR A 136 -13.54 8.52 13.61
C THR A 136 -12.82 8.95 12.33
N ARG A 137 -11.48 8.86 12.32
CA ARG A 137 -10.60 9.24 11.20
C ARG A 137 -9.69 8.09 10.79
N PRO A 138 -10.21 7.08 10.05
CA PRO A 138 -9.38 5.96 9.62
C PRO A 138 -8.17 6.39 8.77
N ASP A 139 -8.31 7.49 8.03
CA ASP A 139 -7.25 8.13 7.25
C ASP A 139 -6.08 8.66 8.09
N LYS A 140 -6.31 8.93 9.38
CA LYS A 140 -5.28 9.41 10.32
C LYS A 140 -4.82 8.37 11.33
N ASP A 141 -5.45 7.19 11.38
CA ASP A 141 -5.04 6.12 12.31
C ASP A 141 -3.71 5.50 11.82
N PRO A 142 -2.60 5.61 12.58
CA PRO A 142 -1.29 5.15 12.12
C PRO A 142 -1.25 3.64 11.86
N ARG A 143 -2.01 2.86 12.65
CA ARG A 143 -2.03 1.40 12.56
C ARG A 143 -2.79 0.94 11.32
N LEU A 144 -3.95 1.52 11.02
CA LEU A 144 -4.72 1.21 9.81
C LEU A 144 -3.94 1.57 8.56
N ASN A 145 -3.33 2.76 8.50
CA ASN A 145 -2.54 3.17 7.34
C ASN A 145 -1.28 2.31 7.16
N HIS A 146 -0.65 1.87 8.26
CA HIS A 146 0.41 0.88 8.20
C HIS A 146 -0.09 -0.45 7.65
N LEU A 147 -1.18 -1.01 8.21
CA LEU A 147 -1.76 -2.27 7.75
C LEU A 147 -2.14 -2.21 6.29
N HIS A 148 -2.83 -1.13 5.87
CA HIS A 148 -3.17 -0.89 4.48
C HIS A 148 -1.93 -1.01 3.60
N ARG A 149 -0.91 -0.18 3.85
CA ARG A 149 0.32 -0.14 3.05
C ARG A 149 1.04 -1.49 2.99
N VAL A 150 1.20 -2.21 4.11
CA VAL A 150 1.98 -3.46 4.13
C VAL A 150 1.22 -4.66 3.61
N THR A 151 -0.12 -4.60 3.58
CA THR A 151 -0.96 -5.72 3.13
C THR A 151 -1.48 -5.57 1.71
N THR A 152 -1.44 -4.36 1.12
CA THR A 152 -1.80 -4.10 -0.30
C THR A 152 -0.60 -4.17 -1.25
N ARG A 153 0.60 -4.53 -0.76
CA ARG A 153 1.78 -4.74 -1.60
C ARG A 153 1.50 -5.79 -2.67
N LYS A 154 1.77 -5.44 -3.93
CA LYS A 154 1.52 -6.32 -5.08
C LYS A 154 2.49 -7.49 -5.16
N GLN A 155 3.76 -7.25 -4.81
CA GLN A 155 4.82 -8.23 -4.92
C GLN A 155 5.27 -8.69 -3.54
N HIS A 156 5.42 -9.99 -3.40
CA HIS A 156 5.89 -10.62 -2.18
C HIS A 156 7.16 -11.40 -2.48
N TRP A 157 8.16 -11.22 -1.64
CA TRP A 157 9.48 -11.83 -1.80
C TRP A 157 9.78 -12.69 -0.56
N PRO A 158 9.38 -13.98 -0.56
CA PRO A 158 9.68 -14.88 0.55
C PRO A 158 11.18 -15.08 0.75
N GLU A 159 11.92 -15.07 -0.36
CA GLU A 159 13.37 -15.15 -0.43
C GLU A 159 13.85 -14.11 -1.46
N LEU A 160 15.04 -13.56 -1.25
CA LEU A 160 15.66 -12.59 -2.14
C LEU A 160 17.13 -12.95 -2.35
N CYS A 161 17.51 -13.18 -3.61
CA CYS A 161 18.88 -13.36 -4.05
C CYS A 161 19.32 -12.08 -4.76
N VAL A 162 19.97 -11.19 -4.01
CA VAL A 162 20.31 -9.84 -4.48
C VAL A 162 21.80 -9.74 -4.81
N PHE A 163 22.11 -9.28 -6.03
CA PHE A 163 23.48 -8.91 -6.39
C PHE A 163 23.70 -7.40 -6.19
N ALA A 164 24.56 -7.05 -5.26
CA ALA A 164 24.79 -5.65 -4.88
C ALA A 164 26.00 -5.04 -5.60
N PHE A 165 25.75 -3.99 -6.37
CA PHE A 165 26.79 -3.20 -7.05
C PHE A 165 26.50 -1.69 -7.00
N ASP A 166 25.88 -1.23 -5.92
CA ASP A 166 25.55 0.17 -5.64
C ASP A 166 26.76 1.00 -5.13
N HIS A 167 27.94 0.39 -5.08
CA HIS A 167 29.21 1.02 -4.77
C HIS A 167 29.49 2.23 -5.69
N ARG A 168 29.94 3.34 -5.09
CA ARG A 168 30.24 4.59 -5.79
C ARG A 168 31.70 4.97 -5.57
N LYS A 169 32.02 5.57 -4.41
CA LYS A 169 33.38 5.94 -4.01
C LYS A 169 34.38 4.79 -4.21
N GLN A 170 34.02 3.58 -3.81
CA GLN A 170 34.89 2.41 -3.92
C GLN A 170 35.23 2.05 -5.38
N LEU A 171 34.30 2.22 -6.32
CA LEU A 171 34.57 1.97 -7.74
C LEU A 171 35.41 3.10 -8.36
N VAL A 172 35.22 4.34 -7.90
CA VAL A 172 36.08 5.47 -8.27
C VAL A 172 37.51 5.25 -7.76
N ASP A 173 37.67 4.82 -6.52
CA ASP A 173 38.98 4.49 -5.93
C ASP A 173 39.68 3.38 -6.74
N ILE A 174 38.97 2.30 -7.06
CA ILE A 174 39.49 1.22 -7.93
C ILE A 174 39.87 1.74 -9.32
N ALA A 175 39.03 2.57 -9.94
CA ALA A 175 39.32 3.14 -11.26
C ALA A 175 40.61 3.97 -11.22
N ASN A 176 40.79 4.79 -10.20
CA ASN A 176 42.00 5.59 -9.99
C ASN A 176 43.24 4.71 -9.77
N GLU A 177 43.14 3.66 -8.96
CA GLU A 177 44.25 2.73 -8.69
C GLU A 177 44.76 2.02 -9.95
N VAL A 178 43.86 1.67 -10.88
CA VAL A 178 44.23 1.01 -12.14
C VAL A 178 44.46 1.99 -13.29
N GLY A 179 44.37 3.31 -13.05
CA GLY A 179 44.55 4.35 -14.07
C GLY A 179 43.43 4.41 -15.12
N ALA A 180 42.23 3.93 -14.79
CA ALA A 180 41.04 4.00 -15.64
C ALA A 180 40.23 5.28 -15.38
N SER A 181 39.49 5.73 -16.41
CA SER A 181 38.55 6.85 -16.29
C SER A 181 37.30 6.45 -15.50
N GLU A 182 36.77 7.35 -14.67
CA GLU A 182 35.46 7.17 -14.00
C GLU A 182 34.32 6.91 -15.01
N SER A 183 34.45 7.37 -16.25
CA SER A 183 33.49 7.08 -17.32
C SER A 183 33.38 5.58 -17.67
N ALA A 184 34.30 4.74 -17.20
CA ALA A 184 34.23 3.28 -17.34
C ALA A 184 33.29 2.62 -16.33
N ILE A 185 32.88 3.31 -15.26
CA ILE A 185 32.04 2.74 -14.19
C ILE A 185 30.62 2.44 -14.69
N PRO A 186 29.90 3.33 -15.42
CA PRO A 186 28.57 2.98 -15.92
C PRO A 186 28.54 1.76 -16.87
N PRO A 187 29.44 1.63 -17.88
CA PRO A 187 29.55 0.40 -18.67
C PRO A 187 29.84 -0.85 -17.83
N LEU A 188 30.70 -0.74 -16.81
CA LEU A 188 30.97 -1.84 -15.88
C LEU A 188 29.69 -2.29 -15.17
N LYS A 189 28.84 -1.35 -14.71
CA LYS A 189 27.57 -1.70 -14.03
C LYS A 189 26.56 -2.39 -14.93
N MET A 190 26.58 -2.09 -16.24
CA MET A 190 25.79 -2.85 -17.21
C MET A 190 26.29 -4.29 -17.35
N LEU A 191 27.61 -4.51 -17.35
CA LEU A 191 28.18 -5.87 -17.36
C LEU A 191 27.84 -6.63 -16.07
N LEU A 192 27.82 -5.95 -14.92
CA LEU A 192 27.42 -6.53 -13.64
C LEU A 192 25.94 -6.94 -13.63
N LEU A 193 25.06 -6.13 -14.22
CA LEU A 193 23.65 -6.49 -14.43
C LEU A 193 23.51 -7.72 -15.33
N GLU A 194 24.24 -7.77 -16.44
CA GLU A 194 24.20 -8.91 -17.36
C GLU A 194 24.71 -10.19 -16.68
N GLY A 195 25.80 -10.11 -15.93
CA GLY A 195 26.29 -11.23 -15.12
C GLY A 195 25.26 -11.70 -14.08
N ALA A 196 24.55 -10.76 -13.43
CA ALA A 196 23.48 -11.10 -12.48
C ALA A 196 22.33 -11.84 -13.17
N ARG A 197 21.94 -11.43 -14.38
CA ARG A 197 20.90 -12.09 -15.17
C ARG A 197 21.28 -13.51 -15.55
N GLN A 198 22.52 -13.70 -16.02
CA GLN A 198 23.03 -15.02 -16.38
C GLN A 198 23.07 -15.94 -15.16
N ALA A 199 23.60 -15.45 -14.04
CA ALA A 199 23.64 -16.21 -12.79
C ALA A 199 22.24 -16.58 -12.28
N ALA A 200 21.29 -15.63 -12.33
CA ALA A 200 19.89 -15.87 -11.97
C ALA A 200 19.23 -16.92 -12.88
N LEU A 201 19.54 -16.88 -14.19
CA LEU A 201 19.03 -17.84 -15.15
C LEU A 201 19.54 -19.26 -14.85
N GLU A 202 20.86 -19.41 -14.69
CA GLU A 202 21.52 -20.67 -14.41
C GLU A 202 21.09 -21.29 -13.08
N ALA A 203 20.87 -20.45 -12.06
CA ALA A 203 20.46 -20.88 -10.73
C ALA A 203 18.93 -21.08 -10.58
N GLY A 204 18.12 -20.74 -11.59
CA GLY A 204 16.66 -20.87 -11.51
C GLY A 204 15.98 -19.85 -10.56
N LEU A 205 16.51 -18.62 -10.50
CA LEU A 205 16.09 -17.57 -9.55
C LEU A 205 15.15 -16.49 -10.15
N GLN A 206 14.40 -16.81 -11.19
CA GLN A 206 13.65 -15.85 -12.01
C GLN A 206 12.56 -15.12 -11.24
N ASN A 207 12.11 -15.65 -10.09
CA ASN A 207 11.05 -15.06 -9.25
C ASN A 207 11.55 -14.52 -7.90
N ASN A 208 12.84 -14.59 -7.61
CA ASN A 208 13.45 -14.14 -6.34
C ASN A 208 14.78 -13.39 -6.54
N SER A 209 15.12 -13.00 -7.77
CA SER A 209 16.34 -12.23 -8.06
C SER A 209 16.17 -10.74 -7.85
N GLY A 210 17.26 -10.08 -7.46
CA GLY A 210 17.31 -8.63 -7.34
C GLY A 210 18.68 -8.03 -7.54
N ILE A 211 18.73 -6.71 -7.64
CA ILE A 211 19.96 -5.93 -7.69
C ILE A 211 19.94 -4.78 -6.69
N LEU A 212 21.12 -4.31 -6.27
CA LEU A 212 21.31 -2.97 -5.71
C LEU A 212 22.16 -2.16 -6.67
N ALA A 213 21.63 -1.03 -7.17
CA ALA A 213 22.31 -0.14 -8.10
C ALA A 213 22.03 1.33 -7.76
N ASP A 214 23.05 2.18 -7.85
CA ASP A 214 22.97 3.61 -7.53
C ASP A 214 22.50 4.48 -8.68
N THR A 215 22.06 5.70 -8.36
CA THR A 215 21.68 6.71 -9.35
C THR A 215 22.89 7.24 -10.12
N THR A 216 24.02 7.52 -9.45
CA THR A 216 25.15 8.25 -10.01
C THR A 216 25.80 7.54 -11.20
N PHE A 217 26.10 6.24 -11.06
CA PHE A 217 26.71 5.44 -12.11
C PHE A 217 25.81 4.32 -12.63
N GLY A 218 24.80 3.90 -11.85
CA GLY A 218 23.93 2.77 -12.17
C GLY A 218 22.61 3.13 -12.86
N GLN A 219 22.36 4.40 -13.23
CA GLN A 219 21.07 4.82 -13.81
C GLN A 219 20.65 4.01 -15.04
N GLN A 220 21.60 3.64 -15.92
CA GLN A 220 21.29 2.83 -17.08
C GLN A 220 20.86 1.40 -16.69
N ALA A 221 21.52 0.80 -15.70
CA ALA A 221 21.16 -0.52 -15.19
C ALA A 221 19.77 -0.50 -14.54
N LEU A 222 19.49 0.54 -13.74
CA LEU A 222 18.17 0.78 -13.14
C LEU A 222 17.08 0.88 -14.22
N ASN A 223 17.31 1.69 -15.26
CA ASN A 223 16.35 1.85 -16.36
C ASN A 223 16.11 0.54 -17.12
N ASP A 224 17.16 -0.24 -17.35
CA ASP A 224 17.09 -1.50 -18.08
C ASP A 224 16.27 -2.54 -17.31
N VAL A 225 16.54 -2.73 -16.01
CA VAL A 225 15.89 -3.77 -15.20
C VAL A 225 14.45 -3.44 -14.78
N THR A 226 14.06 -2.16 -14.81
CA THR A 226 12.71 -1.69 -14.47
C THR A 226 11.66 -2.39 -15.34
N GLY A 227 10.59 -2.88 -14.73
CA GLY A 227 9.47 -3.57 -15.38
C GLY A 227 9.74 -5.04 -15.69
N GLN A 228 10.92 -5.58 -15.38
CA GLN A 228 11.28 -6.97 -15.66
C GLN A 228 10.94 -7.93 -14.50
N GLY A 229 10.27 -7.44 -13.45
CA GLY A 229 9.85 -8.26 -12.31
C GLY A 229 10.98 -8.61 -11.33
N TRP A 230 12.11 -7.91 -11.38
CA TRP A 230 13.22 -8.05 -10.42
C TRP A 230 13.01 -7.19 -9.18
N TRP A 231 13.60 -7.58 -8.05
CA TRP A 231 13.70 -6.69 -6.89
C TRP A 231 14.80 -5.66 -7.13
N ILE A 232 14.50 -4.37 -7.02
CA ILE A 232 15.44 -3.30 -7.33
C ILE A 232 15.63 -2.42 -6.10
N GLY A 233 16.80 -2.50 -5.47
CA GLY A 233 17.19 -1.58 -4.42
C GLY A 233 18.03 -0.43 -4.98
N ARG A 234 17.73 0.80 -4.54
CA ARG A 234 18.41 2.02 -4.99
C ARG A 234 18.83 2.86 -3.79
N PRO A 235 20.15 3.06 -3.53
CA PRO A 235 20.63 3.84 -2.40
C PRO A 235 20.25 5.32 -2.54
N VAL A 236 20.00 5.96 -1.39
CA VAL A 236 19.80 7.42 -1.30
C VAL A 236 20.88 8.12 -0.49
N GLU A 237 21.63 7.37 0.33
CA GLU A 237 22.69 7.94 1.16
C GLU A 237 23.89 8.39 0.32
N MET A 238 24.54 9.47 0.75
CA MET A 238 25.87 9.87 0.29
C MET A 238 26.90 8.86 0.83
N PRO A 239 27.73 8.23 -0.03
CA PRO A 239 28.69 7.21 0.39
C PRO A 239 29.61 7.68 1.51
N GLY A 240 29.67 6.91 2.60
CA GLY A 240 30.56 7.19 3.71
C GLY A 240 30.20 8.41 4.55
N SER A 241 29.05 9.05 4.32
CA SER A 241 28.62 10.20 5.11
C SER A 241 28.39 9.84 6.58
N TYR A 242 28.93 10.69 7.46
CA TYR A 242 28.72 10.63 8.91
C TYR A 242 28.83 12.05 9.48
N PRO A 243 27.74 12.66 10.00
CA PRO A 243 26.36 12.14 10.03
C PRO A 243 25.80 11.82 8.63
N LEU A 244 24.75 10.99 8.60
CA LEU A 244 24.04 10.60 7.38
C LEU A 244 23.66 11.83 6.54
N LYS A 245 23.96 11.77 5.23
CA LYS A 245 23.50 12.75 4.23
C LYS A 245 22.90 12.03 3.05
N LEU A 246 22.00 12.70 2.32
CA LEU A 246 21.45 12.20 1.07
C LEU A 246 22.26 12.73 -0.13
N GLU A 247 22.44 11.89 -1.15
CA GLU A 247 23.29 12.24 -2.30
C GLU A 247 22.65 13.29 -3.22
N HIS A 248 21.35 13.17 -3.48
CA HIS A 248 20.65 13.98 -4.49
C HIS A 248 19.62 14.95 -3.89
N GLY A 249 19.88 15.45 -2.69
CA GLY A 249 19.06 16.46 -2.03
C GLY A 249 17.84 15.88 -1.30
N ASP A 250 16.73 16.61 -1.32
CA ASP A 250 15.48 16.25 -0.63
C ASP A 250 14.93 14.90 -1.10
N ILE A 251 14.57 14.02 -0.16
CA ILE A 251 14.08 12.68 -0.47
C ILE A 251 12.68 12.72 -1.10
N GLY A 252 11.81 13.62 -0.66
CA GLY A 252 10.44 13.73 -1.19
C GLY A 252 10.45 14.02 -2.70
N SER A 253 11.26 15.00 -3.10
CA SER A 253 11.42 15.40 -4.51
C SER A 253 12.02 14.30 -5.38
N GLN A 254 12.95 13.50 -4.85
CA GLN A 254 13.54 12.38 -5.58
C GLN A 254 12.49 11.30 -5.91
N LEU A 255 11.72 10.87 -4.90
CA LEU A 255 10.79 9.74 -5.03
C LEU A 255 9.61 10.01 -5.97
N VAL A 256 9.24 11.27 -6.21
CA VAL A 256 8.18 11.63 -7.19
C VAL A 256 8.49 11.10 -8.59
N SER A 257 9.78 11.02 -8.95
CA SER A 257 10.23 10.59 -10.28
C SER A 257 10.57 9.10 -10.36
N TRP A 258 10.54 8.37 -9.24
CA TRP A 258 10.98 6.97 -9.20
C TRP A 258 9.84 6.04 -9.61
N PRO A 259 10.16 4.92 -10.31
CA PRO A 259 9.21 3.84 -10.49
C PRO A 259 8.81 3.22 -9.14
N GLN A 260 7.51 2.96 -8.96
CA GLN A 260 6.95 2.43 -7.71
C GLN A 260 7.60 1.13 -7.21
N GLU A 261 8.15 0.32 -8.12
CA GLU A 261 8.80 -0.95 -7.80
C GLU A 261 10.23 -0.81 -7.27
N HIS A 262 10.83 0.39 -7.32
CA HIS A 262 12.15 0.64 -6.76
C HIS A 262 12.06 0.74 -5.23
N VAL A 263 12.93 0.02 -4.54
CA VAL A 263 13.06 0.03 -3.09
C VAL A 263 14.12 1.03 -2.70
N VAL A 264 13.75 1.98 -1.84
CA VAL A 264 14.69 2.94 -1.27
C VAL A 264 15.62 2.19 -0.35
N LYS A 265 16.92 2.22 -0.63
CA LYS A 265 17.95 1.70 0.27
C LYS A 265 18.61 2.88 0.97
N CYS A 266 18.75 2.81 2.29
CA CYS A 266 19.44 3.82 3.06
C CYS A 266 20.40 3.15 4.04
N LEU A 267 21.69 3.36 3.83
CA LEU A 267 22.74 2.88 4.72
C LEU A 267 23.15 3.97 5.71
N VAL A 268 23.16 3.65 7.01
CA VAL A 268 23.61 4.54 8.08
C VAL A 268 24.78 3.94 8.86
N PHE A 269 25.77 4.77 9.20
CA PHE A 269 26.82 4.42 10.15
C PHE A 269 26.37 4.83 11.56
N TYR A 270 25.64 3.93 12.22
CA TYR A 270 25.05 4.20 13.53
C TYR A 270 25.78 3.42 14.63
N HIS A 271 26.29 4.11 15.65
CA HIS A 271 26.84 3.48 16.84
C HIS A 271 26.12 3.99 18.11
N PRO A 272 25.66 3.11 19.03
CA PRO A 272 24.93 3.53 20.23
C PRO A 272 25.70 4.48 21.17
N LEU A 273 27.03 4.47 21.10
CA LEU A 273 27.93 5.34 21.88
C LEU A 273 28.35 6.63 21.16
N ASP A 274 27.77 6.92 19.99
CA ASP A 274 27.98 8.22 19.36
C ASP A 274 27.37 9.34 20.21
N ALA A 275 27.89 10.56 20.01
CA ALA A 275 27.35 11.74 20.66
C ALA A 275 25.85 11.81 20.40
N GLU A 276 25.08 12.14 21.44
CA GLU A 276 23.62 12.18 21.36
C GLU A 276 23.12 13.04 20.20
N SER A 277 23.76 14.19 19.95
CA SER A 277 23.45 15.06 18.82
C SER A 277 23.57 14.35 17.48
N VAL A 278 24.59 13.50 17.28
CA VAL A 278 24.78 12.74 16.04
C VAL A 278 23.74 11.63 15.91
N ARG A 279 23.42 10.93 17.02
CA ARG A 279 22.37 9.90 16.99
C ARG A 279 21.02 10.50 16.61
N LEU A 280 20.65 11.61 17.25
CA LEU A 280 19.39 12.32 16.96
C LEU A 280 19.33 12.84 15.52
N GLU A 281 20.43 13.38 14.99
CA GLU A 281 20.52 13.85 13.60
C GLU A 281 20.31 12.69 12.60
N GLN A 282 20.95 11.54 12.84
CA GLN A 282 20.78 10.37 11.98
C GLN A 282 19.38 9.76 12.08
N GLU A 283 18.82 9.66 13.29
CA GLU A 283 17.46 9.15 13.53
C GLU A 283 16.42 10.04 12.86
N ALA A 284 16.57 11.37 12.95
CA ALA A 284 15.68 12.32 12.29
C ALA A 284 15.66 12.15 10.77
N LEU A 285 16.83 11.99 10.14
CA LEU A 285 16.91 11.81 8.69
C LEU A 285 16.38 10.42 8.24
N ILE A 286 16.59 9.36 9.03
CA ILE A 286 16.01 8.04 8.73
C ILE A 286 14.48 8.09 8.83
N ASP A 287 13.93 8.77 9.84
CA ASP A 287 12.49 8.96 9.98
C ASP A 287 11.91 9.79 8.82
N GLU A 288 12.63 10.82 8.36
CA GLU A 288 12.25 11.58 7.15
C GLU A 288 12.19 10.68 5.90
N VAL A 289 13.21 9.86 5.67
CA VAL A 289 13.24 8.89 4.55
C VAL A 289 12.09 7.89 4.67
N TYR A 290 11.82 7.37 5.87
CA TYR A 290 10.71 6.44 6.11
C TYR A 290 9.34 7.08 5.81
N ARG A 291 9.12 8.31 6.25
CA ARG A 291 7.88 9.05 5.98
C ARG A 291 7.71 9.33 4.48
N ALA A 292 8.78 9.71 3.79
CA ALA A 292 8.76 9.92 2.34
C ALA A 292 8.43 8.62 1.59
N CYS A 293 9.00 7.48 2.01
CA CYS A 293 8.63 6.16 1.47
C CYS A 293 7.16 5.84 1.72
N CYS A 294 6.64 6.08 2.93
CA CYS A 294 5.23 5.86 3.24
C CYS A 294 4.29 6.71 2.37
N GLN A 295 4.65 7.97 2.11
CA GLN A 295 3.83 8.89 1.32
C GLN A 295 3.88 8.60 -0.18
N SER A 296 5.04 8.22 -0.70
CA SER A 296 5.23 7.86 -2.11
C SER A 296 4.86 6.39 -2.41
N GLY A 297 4.62 5.58 -1.37
CA GLY A 297 4.30 4.16 -1.48
C GLY A 297 5.51 3.25 -1.76
N HIS A 298 6.72 3.78 -1.79
CA HIS A 298 7.94 2.98 -1.96
C HIS A 298 8.25 2.19 -0.68
N ASP A 299 8.90 1.04 -0.85
CA ASP A 299 9.44 0.29 0.28
C ASP A 299 10.82 0.82 0.70
N LEU A 300 11.18 0.63 1.97
CA LEU A 300 12.45 1.04 2.55
C LEU A 300 13.24 -0.17 3.02
N LEU A 301 14.47 -0.32 2.51
CA LEU A 301 15.53 -1.16 3.06
C LEU A 301 16.50 -0.28 3.85
N ALA A 302 16.35 -0.25 5.18
CA ALA A 302 17.30 0.41 6.06
C ALA A 302 18.40 -0.57 6.47
N GLY A 303 19.66 -0.19 6.22
CA GLY A 303 20.84 -0.95 6.64
C GLY A 303 21.65 -0.15 7.65
N SER A 304 22.20 -0.81 8.66
CA SER A 304 23.14 -0.19 9.60
C SER A 304 24.50 -0.88 9.55
N HIS A 305 25.57 -0.07 9.49
CA HIS A 305 26.91 -0.54 9.79
C HIS A 305 27.31 -0.08 11.19
N LEU A 306 27.48 -1.05 12.08
CA LEU A 306 28.12 -0.85 13.38
C LEU A 306 29.63 -0.67 13.17
N ALA A 307 30.07 0.56 12.93
CA ALA A 307 31.49 0.85 12.88
C ALA A 307 32.09 0.76 14.29
N ALA A 308 33.08 -0.12 14.52
CA ALA A 308 33.91 -0.03 15.71
C ALA A 308 34.54 1.38 15.78
N ARG A 309 34.70 1.95 16.99
CA ARG A 309 35.21 3.33 17.19
C ARG A 309 36.45 3.72 16.35
N CYS A 310 37.27 2.74 15.95
CA CYS A 310 38.50 2.92 15.18
C CYS A 310 38.37 2.72 13.65
N GLY A 311 37.22 2.28 13.14
CA GLY A 311 36.99 1.99 11.70
C GLY A 311 36.17 3.05 10.96
N ARG A 312 36.15 4.28 11.48
CA ARG A 312 35.38 5.39 10.89
C ARG A 312 35.93 5.70 9.49
N PRO A 313 35.07 5.92 8.47
CA PRO A 313 35.53 6.44 7.20
C PRO A 313 36.23 7.80 7.45
N LYS A 314 37.46 7.92 6.94
CA LYS A 314 38.18 9.19 6.86
C LYS A 314 37.61 10.04 5.72
#